data_AF-A0A662V4G8-F1
#
_entry.id   AF-A0A662V4G8-F1
#
_cell.length_a   1.000
_cell.length_b   1.000
_cell.length_c   1.000
_cell.angle_alpha   90.00
_cell.angle_beta   90.00
_cell.angle_gamma   90.00
#
_symmetry.space_group_name_H-M   'P 1'
#
loop_
_entity.id
_entity.type
_entity.pdbx_description
1 polymer ?
#
loop_
_entity_poly.entity_id
_entity_poly.type
_entity_poly.pdbx_seq_one_letter_code
_entity_poly.pdbx_strand_id
1 'polypeptide(L)'
;LRTYESHHTNLSVIVINNDPYISEVLKEGGYDPQEISSILLGLHKEPVFNYLLSSDLDVDRMDYLLRDAHHTGVSYGAIDIHRIVSTLTIKDGCPVIPWKGIHAVENFYLARLHMYRTVYYHKAVVAYEIMVRLIFDRLTTEIEELRRYRDLRFLEKLISEGKIYLWDDEWLHSQMLNALELRYVSPYLKELINMLLRREGLKVLIDRTTMEFNPLRKDDALVRELEGVVVKLQNLGIPRESIVLFRDNVPIVNEEEAVNVVDEEGNIVPIFEIESSVIKYIPRHYNLRRLYIHPRYLEKAKALVKR
;
A
#
# COMPACT_ATOMS: atom_id res chain seq x y z
N LEU A 1 -5.90 9.70 -5.79
CA LEU A 1 -5.21 8.83 -4.82
C LEU A 1 -6.18 8.07 -3.89
N ARG A 2 -7.51 8.16 -4.06
CA ARG A 2 -8.51 7.26 -3.43
C ARG A 2 -8.84 5.98 -4.24
N THR A 3 -8.05 5.66 -5.27
CA THR A 3 -8.43 4.65 -6.28
C THR A 3 -7.96 3.23 -5.94
N TYR A 4 -6.77 3.00 -5.38
CA TYR A 4 -6.29 1.60 -5.19
C TYR A 4 -6.99 0.84 -4.05
N GLU A 5 -7.19 1.44 -2.88
CA GLU A 5 -7.92 0.81 -1.77
C GLU A 5 -9.39 0.55 -2.14
N SER A 6 -10.05 1.49 -2.82
CA SER A 6 -11.43 1.28 -3.29
C SER A 6 -11.53 0.19 -4.36
N HIS A 7 -10.50 -0.04 -5.18
CA HIS A 7 -10.53 -1.11 -6.18
C HIS A 7 -10.36 -2.52 -5.56
N HIS A 8 -9.47 -2.71 -4.58
CA HIS A 8 -9.30 -4.01 -3.93
C HIS A 8 -10.49 -4.38 -3.04
N THR A 9 -10.98 -3.44 -2.22
CA THR A 9 -12.17 -3.69 -1.38
C THR A 9 -13.38 -4.06 -2.23
N ASN A 10 -13.58 -3.39 -3.37
CA ASN A 10 -14.63 -3.75 -4.33
C ASN A 10 -14.43 -5.16 -4.90
N LEU A 11 -13.19 -5.56 -5.22
CA LEU A 11 -12.90 -6.91 -5.69
C LEU A 11 -13.18 -7.96 -4.61
N SER A 12 -12.80 -7.71 -3.35
CA SER A 12 -13.11 -8.60 -2.21
C SER A 12 -14.61 -8.78 -2.02
N VAL A 13 -15.41 -7.71 -2.15
CA VAL A 13 -16.88 -7.78 -2.13
C VAL A 13 -17.40 -8.64 -3.29
N ILE A 14 -16.83 -8.50 -4.48
CA ILE A 14 -17.19 -9.35 -5.64
C ILE A 14 -16.83 -10.82 -5.35
N VAL A 15 -15.65 -11.10 -4.76
CA VAL A 15 -15.25 -12.47 -4.37
C VAL A 15 -16.24 -13.07 -3.37
N ILE A 16 -16.54 -12.36 -2.27
CA ILE A 16 -17.44 -12.85 -1.22
C ILE A 16 -18.82 -13.20 -1.77
N ASN A 17 -19.36 -12.36 -2.67
CA ASN A 17 -20.71 -12.53 -3.19
C ASN A 17 -20.78 -13.51 -4.37
N ASN A 18 -19.77 -13.50 -5.25
CA ASN A 18 -19.87 -14.13 -6.56
C ASN A 18 -18.96 -15.35 -6.72
N ASP A 19 -17.92 -15.54 -5.89
CA ASP A 19 -17.17 -16.79 -5.91
C ASP A 19 -18.07 -17.91 -5.38
N PRO A 20 -18.32 -18.97 -6.17
CA PRO A 20 -19.29 -20.00 -5.80
C PRO A 20 -18.89 -20.73 -4.52
N TYR A 21 -17.60 -21.02 -4.35
CA TYR A 21 -17.10 -21.76 -3.18
C TYR A 21 -17.16 -20.90 -1.91
N ILE A 22 -16.68 -19.65 -1.99
CA ILE A 22 -16.72 -18.75 -0.82
C ILE A 22 -18.16 -18.45 -0.40
N SER A 23 -19.02 -18.10 -1.36
CA SER A 23 -20.43 -17.80 -1.10
C SER A 23 -21.18 -19.00 -0.50
N GLU A 24 -20.89 -20.21 -0.97
CA GLU A 24 -21.47 -21.46 -0.44
C GLU A 24 -21.00 -21.73 1.00
N VAL A 25 -19.68 -21.71 1.25
CA VAL A 25 -19.12 -21.95 2.59
C VAL A 25 -19.65 -20.97 3.62
N LEU A 26 -19.78 -19.68 3.27
CA LEU A 26 -20.34 -18.67 4.16
C LEU A 26 -21.81 -18.99 4.51
N LYS A 27 -22.62 -19.35 3.51
CA LYS A 27 -24.03 -19.69 3.72
C LYS A 27 -24.21 -20.98 4.52
N GLU A 28 -23.38 -21.99 4.28
CA GLU A 28 -23.35 -23.23 5.07
C GLU A 28 -22.99 -22.96 6.54
N GLY A 29 -22.10 -21.99 6.79
CA GLY A 29 -21.77 -21.50 8.11
C GLY A 29 -22.86 -20.64 8.78
N GLY A 30 -23.97 -20.36 8.08
CA GLY A 30 -25.06 -19.52 8.58
C GLY A 30 -24.80 -18.02 8.48
N TYR A 31 -23.82 -17.59 7.68
CA TYR A 31 -23.50 -16.18 7.45
C TYR A 31 -24.08 -15.67 6.13
N ASP A 32 -24.52 -14.41 6.11
CA ASP A 32 -24.93 -13.73 4.88
C ASP A 32 -23.71 -13.04 4.21
N PRO A 33 -23.30 -13.43 2.99
CA PRO A 33 -22.22 -12.76 2.26
C PRO A 33 -22.44 -11.25 2.08
N GLN A 34 -23.69 -10.79 1.98
CA GLN A 34 -24.00 -9.37 1.84
C GLN A 34 -23.77 -8.60 3.14
N GLU A 35 -24.14 -9.19 4.28
CA GLU A 35 -23.84 -8.63 5.60
C GLU A 35 -22.32 -8.50 5.78
N ILE A 36 -21.55 -9.55 5.47
CA ILE A 36 -20.07 -9.51 5.55
C ILE A 36 -19.49 -8.43 4.62
N SER A 37 -20.00 -8.34 3.39
CA SER A 37 -19.60 -7.32 2.43
C SER A 37 -19.85 -5.91 2.94
N SER A 38 -20.97 -5.70 3.66
CA SER A 38 -21.27 -4.40 4.27
C SER A 38 -20.27 -4.00 5.35
N ILE A 39 -19.71 -4.97 6.10
CA ILE A 39 -18.66 -4.70 7.09
C ILE A 39 -17.38 -4.22 6.39
N LEU A 40 -16.95 -4.90 5.31
CA LEU A 40 -15.76 -4.51 4.53
C LEU A 40 -15.88 -3.14 3.88
N LEU A 41 -17.10 -2.73 3.54
CA LEU A 41 -17.39 -1.42 2.98
C LEU A 41 -17.54 -0.32 4.05
N GLY A 42 -17.50 -0.68 5.34
CA GLY A 42 -17.77 0.24 6.45
C GLY A 42 -19.23 0.70 6.51
N LEU A 43 -20.15 -0.08 5.94
CA LEU A 43 -21.59 0.23 5.79
C LEU A 43 -22.48 -0.63 6.70
N HIS A 44 -21.90 -1.40 7.60
CA HIS A 44 -22.68 -2.23 8.51
C HIS A 44 -23.45 -1.37 9.53
N LYS A 45 -24.67 -1.81 9.88
CA LYS A 45 -25.58 -1.10 10.80
C LYS A 45 -25.03 -0.95 12.22
N GLU A 46 -24.22 -1.91 12.66
CA GLU A 46 -23.53 -1.92 13.94
C GLU A 46 -22.15 -1.27 13.76
N PRO A 47 -21.91 -0.05 14.29
CA PRO A 47 -20.68 0.69 14.06
C PRO A 47 -19.42 -0.08 14.47
N VAL A 48 -19.50 -0.87 15.54
CA VAL A 48 -18.37 -1.65 16.07
C VAL A 48 -17.74 -2.54 15.00
N PHE A 49 -18.54 -3.18 14.13
CA PHE A 49 -18.00 -4.05 13.09
C PHE A 49 -17.23 -3.27 12.01
N ASN A 50 -17.69 -2.07 11.67
CA ASN A 50 -16.98 -1.21 10.73
C ASN A 50 -15.61 -0.81 11.29
N TYR A 51 -15.55 -0.39 12.55
CA TYR A 51 -14.29 0.04 13.17
C TYR A 51 -13.26 -1.08 13.33
N LEU A 52 -13.69 -2.33 13.53
CA LEU A 52 -12.78 -3.47 13.65
C LEU A 52 -11.97 -3.71 12.37
N LEU A 53 -12.50 -3.35 11.20
CA LEU A 53 -11.85 -3.49 9.90
C LEU A 53 -11.46 -2.15 9.24
N SER A 54 -11.89 -1.02 9.79
CA SER A 54 -11.70 0.31 9.20
C SER A 54 -11.46 1.35 10.28
N SER A 55 -10.28 1.28 10.92
CA SER A 55 -9.78 2.28 11.87
C SER A 55 -8.26 2.20 11.97
N ASP A 56 -7.58 3.25 12.43
CA ASP A 56 -6.11 3.20 12.60
C ASP A 56 -5.65 2.03 13.49
N LEU A 57 -6.54 1.50 14.33
CA LEU A 57 -6.35 0.36 15.23
C LEU A 57 -7.22 -0.85 14.84
N ASP A 58 -7.40 -1.09 13.55
CA ASP A 58 -8.09 -2.28 13.05
C ASP A 58 -7.27 -3.57 13.25
N VAL A 59 -7.93 -4.72 13.13
CA VAL A 59 -7.30 -6.03 13.33
C VAL A 59 -6.28 -6.38 12.24
N ASP A 60 -6.43 -5.82 11.04
CA ASP A 60 -5.52 -6.04 9.91
C ASP A 60 -4.16 -5.40 10.19
N ARG A 61 -4.15 -4.12 10.58
CA ARG A 61 -2.96 -3.34 10.93
C ARG A 61 -2.24 -3.92 12.14
N MET A 62 -2.97 -4.40 13.14
CA MET A 62 -2.36 -5.08 14.28
C MET A 62 -1.67 -6.39 13.89
N ASP A 63 -2.26 -7.20 13.01
CA ASP A 63 -1.64 -8.45 12.55
C ASP A 63 -0.44 -8.19 11.65
N TYR A 64 -0.60 -7.42 10.56
CA TYR A 64 0.45 -7.28 9.57
C TYR A 64 1.68 -6.54 10.14
N LEU A 65 1.51 -5.56 11.04
CA LEU A 65 2.66 -4.86 11.64
C LEU A 65 3.53 -5.82 12.44
N LEU A 66 2.92 -6.70 13.24
CA LEU A 66 3.64 -7.72 14.01
C LEU A 66 4.26 -8.78 13.09
N ARG A 67 3.45 -9.30 12.18
CA ARG A 67 3.87 -10.35 11.23
C ARG A 67 5.04 -9.87 10.40
N ASP A 68 4.96 -8.69 9.81
CA ASP A 68 6.00 -8.15 8.95
C ASP A 68 7.25 -7.79 9.74
N ALA A 69 7.12 -7.20 10.93
CA ALA A 69 8.26 -6.93 11.80
C ALA A 69 9.02 -8.22 12.14
N HIS A 70 8.28 -9.29 12.46
CA HIS A 70 8.85 -10.61 12.73
C HIS A 70 9.57 -11.20 11.51
N HIS A 71 8.92 -11.25 10.34
CA HIS A 71 9.49 -11.88 9.15
C HIS A 71 10.61 -11.06 8.49
N THR A 72 10.61 -9.73 8.66
CA THR A 72 11.67 -8.85 8.16
C THR A 72 12.83 -8.67 9.14
N GLY A 73 12.63 -9.05 10.42
CA GLY A 73 13.61 -8.86 11.49
C GLY A 73 13.75 -7.41 11.96
N VAL A 74 12.78 -6.54 11.66
CA VAL A 74 12.79 -5.13 12.09
C VAL A 74 12.30 -5.03 13.53
N SER A 75 13.21 -4.69 14.45
CA SER A 75 12.92 -4.61 15.89
C SER A 75 12.05 -3.42 16.30
N TYR A 76 11.97 -2.37 15.48
CA TYR A 76 11.20 -1.15 15.78
C TYR A 76 9.69 -1.29 15.53
N GLY A 77 9.23 -2.44 15.02
CA GLY A 77 7.82 -2.74 14.76
C GLY A 77 7.09 -3.44 15.92
N ALA A 78 7.73 -3.61 17.08
CA ALA A 78 7.13 -4.33 18.21
C ALA A 78 5.99 -3.52 18.84
N ILE A 79 4.77 -4.04 18.75
CA ILE A 79 3.56 -3.47 19.37
C ILE A 79 3.08 -4.36 20.52
N ASP A 80 2.60 -3.74 21.61
CA ASP A 80 1.97 -4.47 22.72
C ASP A 80 0.49 -4.70 22.41
N ILE A 81 0.24 -5.66 21.52
CA ILE A 81 -1.12 -6.02 21.10
C ILE A 81 -1.98 -6.51 22.27
N HIS A 82 -1.38 -7.19 23.26
CA HIS A 82 -2.11 -7.65 24.44
C HIS A 82 -2.63 -6.47 25.26
N ARG A 83 -1.82 -5.42 25.45
CA ARG A 83 -2.26 -4.22 26.14
C ARG A 83 -3.34 -3.49 25.37
N ILE A 84 -3.18 -3.35 24.05
CA ILE A 84 -4.18 -2.68 23.19
C ILE A 84 -5.52 -3.42 23.29
N VAL A 85 -5.55 -4.73 23.01
CA VAL A 85 -6.78 -5.52 23.01
C VAL A 85 -7.43 -5.56 24.41
N SER A 86 -6.64 -5.69 25.47
CA SER A 86 -7.17 -5.72 26.86
C SER A 86 -7.70 -4.38 27.37
N THR A 87 -7.35 -3.27 26.70
CA THR A 87 -7.81 -1.92 27.09
C THR A 87 -8.88 -1.39 26.15
N LEU A 88 -9.00 -1.91 24.93
CA LEU A 88 -10.06 -1.54 23.98
C LEU A 88 -11.45 -1.77 24.60
N THR A 89 -12.28 -0.74 24.59
CA THR A 89 -13.66 -0.79 25.08
C THR A 89 -14.57 0.00 24.14
N ILE A 90 -15.88 -0.12 24.31
CA ILE A 90 -16.87 0.66 23.59
C ILE A 90 -17.43 1.74 24.51
N LYS A 91 -17.49 2.98 24.02
CA LYS A 91 -18.18 4.10 24.68
C LYS A 91 -18.96 4.88 23.63
N ASP A 92 -20.25 5.11 23.91
CA ASP A 92 -21.16 5.83 23.01
C ASP A 92 -21.21 5.27 21.58
N GLY A 93 -21.06 3.94 21.45
CA GLY A 93 -21.06 3.23 20.17
C GLY A 93 -19.71 3.25 19.42
N CYS A 94 -18.69 3.91 19.97
CA CYS A 94 -17.37 4.03 19.37
C CYS A 94 -16.34 3.18 20.13
N PRO A 95 -15.41 2.50 19.44
CA PRO A 95 -14.24 1.90 20.08
C PRO A 95 -13.31 2.99 20.60
N VAL A 96 -12.91 2.86 21.87
CA VAL A 96 -12.07 3.81 22.57
C VAL A 96 -11.04 3.09 23.42
N ILE A 97 -9.95 3.80 23.71
CA ILE A 97 -8.91 3.36 24.63
C ILE A 97 -8.98 4.23 25.90
N PRO A 98 -9.18 3.66 27.10
CA PRO A 98 -9.09 4.41 28.33
C PRO A 98 -7.69 5.02 28.52
N TRP A 99 -7.57 6.15 29.20
CA TRP A 99 -6.30 6.84 29.46
C TRP A 99 -5.12 5.93 29.83
N LYS A 100 -5.35 4.93 30.70
CA LYS A 100 -4.34 3.92 31.11
C LYS A 100 -3.73 3.09 29.97
N GLY A 101 -4.33 3.10 28.78
CA GLY A 101 -3.88 2.38 27.59
C GLY A 101 -3.18 3.26 26.56
N ILE A 102 -3.11 4.58 26.76
CA ILE A 102 -2.62 5.54 25.77
C ILE A 102 -1.23 5.17 25.23
N HIS A 103 -0.27 4.83 26.11
CA HIS A 103 1.10 4.53 25.71
C HIS A 103 1.23 3.33 24.76
N ALA A 104 0.34 2.34 24.86
CA ALA A 104 0.35 1.21 23.96
C ALA A 104 -0.05 1.63 22.54
N VAL A 105 -1.03 2.55 22.43
CA VAL A 105 -1.47 3.14 21.16
C VAL A 105 -0.43 4.10 20.61
N GLU A 106 0.21 4.92 21.45
CA GLU A 106 1.32 5.77 21.03
C GLU A 106 2.45 4.94 20.41
N ASN A 107 2.85 3.86 21.09
CA ASN A 107 3.85 2.94 20.58
C ASN A 107 3.40 2.29 19.25
N PHE A 108 2.12 1.94 19.11
CA PHE A 108 1.57 1.42 17.85
C PHE A 108 1.78 2.38 16.67
N TYR A 109 1.43 3.66 16.82
CA TYR A 109 1.63 4.66 15.77
C TYR A 109 3.12 4.88 15.44
N LEU A 110 3.98 4.89 16.46
CA LEU A 110 5.44 5.00 16.26
C LEU A 110 6.00 3.78 15.52
N ALA A 111 5.59 2.57 15.91
CA ALA A 111 5.95 1.33 15.24
C ALA A 111 5.50 1.33 13.77
N ARG A 112 4.26 1.73 13.51
CA ARG A 112 3.71 1.89 12.15
C ARG A 112 4.53 2.89 11.32
N LEU A 113 4.88 4.04 11.88
CA LEU A 113 5.77 5.01 11.23
C LEU A 113 7.14 4.41 10.87
N HIS A 114 7.73 3.63 11.79
CA HIS A 114 9.00 2.94 11.52
C HIS A 114 8.86 1.89 10.42
N MET A 115 7.78 1.11 10.42
CA MET A 115 7.50 0.08 9.40
C MET A 115 7.29 0.70 8.01
N TYR A 116 6.55 1.81 7.90
CA TYR A 116 6.41 2.55 6.63
C TYR A 116 7.77 2.94 6.05
N ARG A 117 8.68 3.43 6.89
CA ARG A 117 9.97 3.94 6.41
C ARG A 117 10.97 2.83 6.09
N THR A 118 11.03 1.81 6.94
CA THR A 118 12.07 0.78 6.89
C THR A 118 11.72 -0.39 5.97
N VAL A 119 10.43 -0.71 5.85
CA VAL A 119 9.95 -1.87 5.11
C VAL A 119 9.14 -1.42 3.90
N TYR A 120 7.92 -0.94 4.11
CA TYR A 120 6.92 -0.76 3.04
C TYR A 120 7.39 0.21 1.96
N TYR A 121 7.93 1.36 2.36
CA TYR A 121 8.42 2.37 1.45
C TYR A 121 9.94 2.47 1.43
N HIS A 122 10.63 1.38 1.74
CA HIS A 122 12.06 1.30 1.49
C HIS A 122 12.32 1.45 -0.02
N LYS A 123 13.31 2.28 -0.37
CA LYS A 123 13.60 2.62 -1.78
C LYS A 123 13.80 1.42 -2.71
N ALA A 124 14.35 0.32 -2.20
CA ALA A 124 14.51 -0.89 -3.00
C ALA A 124 13.18 -1.60 -3.23
N VAL A 125 12.30 -1.69 -2.22
CA VAL A 125 10.97 -2.30 -2.33
C VAL A 125 10.16 -1.57 -3.39
N VAL A 126 10.09 -0.23 -3.29
CA VAL A 126 9.40 0.61 -4.27
C VAL A 126 10.02 0.48 -5.67
N ALA A 127 11.35 0.33 -5.78
CA ALA A 127 12.00 0.09 -7.08
C ALA A 127 11.53 -1.22 -7.73
N TYR A 128 11.37 -2.30 -6.95
CA TYR A 128 10.87 -3.59 -7.43
C TYR A 128 9.37 -3.54 -7.73
N GLU A 129 8.57 -2.86 -6.91
CA GLU A 129 7.14 -2.62 -7.16
C GLU A 129 6.93 -1.91 -8.50
N ILE A 130 7.68 -0.82 -8.75
CA ILE A 130 7.65 -0.12 -10.03
C ILE A 130 8.03 -1.07 -11.18
N MET A 131 9.07 -1.88 -10.99
CA MET A 131 9.54 -2.80 -12.02
C MET A 131 8.49 -3.87 -12.35
N VAL A 132 7.85 -4.48 -11.36
CA VAL A 132 6.77 -5.45 -11.56
C VAL A 132 5.57 -4.80 -12.26
N ARG A 133 5.19 -3.57 -11.89
CA ARG A 133 4.15 -2.82 -12.60
C ARG A 133 4.48 -2.57 -14.06
N LEU A 134 5.72 -2.17 -14.36
CA LEU A 134 6.19 -1.97 -15.74
C LEU A 134 6.20 -3.29 -16.52
N ILE A 135 6.63 -4.39 -15.91
CA ILE A 135 6.60 -5.72 -16.53
C ILE A 135 5.17 -6.14 -16.83
N PHE A 136 4.25 -6.03 -15.86
CA PHE A 136 2.84 -6.38 -16.07
C PHE A 136 2.17 -5.51 -17.13
N ASP A 137 2.45 -4.20 -17.13
CA ASP A 137 1.96 -3.28 -18.16
C ASP A 137 2.46 -3.71 -19.56
N ARG A 138 3.76 -4.00 -19.70
CA ARG A 138 4.31 -4.47 -20.98
C ARG A 138 3.79 -5.84 -21.39
N LEU A 139 3.72 -6.82 -20.48
CA LEU A 139 3.17 -8.16 -20.76
C LEU A 139 1.76 -8.07 -21.34
N THR A 140 0.89 -7.29 -20.70
CA THR A 140 -0.52 -7.12 -21.11
C THR A 140 -0.70 -6.20 -22.32
N THR A 141 0.35 -5.49 -22.76
CA THR A 141 0.35 -4.66 -23.97
C THR A 141 0.89 -5.43 -25.18
N GLU A 142 1.98 -6.17 -24.99
CA GLU A 142 2.74 -6.86 -26.04
C GLU A 142 2.24 -8.28 -26.32
N ILE A 143 1.58 -8.93 -25.36
CA ILE A 143 1.03 -10.28 -25.49
C ILE A 143 -0.50 -10.19 -25.49
N GLU A 144 -1.11 -10.48 -26.65
CA GLU A 144 -2.55 -10.26 -26.90
C GLU A 144 -3.43 -11.05 -25.92
N GLU A 145 -3.07 -12.29 -25.62
CA GLU A 145 -3.78 -13.17 -24.69
C GLU A 145 -3.84 -12.61 -23.26
N LEU A 146 -2.85 -11.79 -22.88
CA LEU A 146 -2.75 -11.20 -21.56
C LEU A 146 -3.52 -9.86 -21.44
N ARG A 147 -3.90 -9.24 -22.56
CA ARG A 147 -4.59 -7.93 -22.55
C ARG A 147 -5.88 -7.95 -21.72
N ARG A 148 -6.60 -9.08 -21.71
CA ARG A 148 -7.85 -9.27 -20.96
C ARG A 148 -7.70 -9.09 -19.45
N TYR A 149 -6.51 -9.29 -18.88
CA TYR A 149 -6.27 -9.12 -17.43
C TYR A 149 -6.27 -7.64 -16.99
N ARG A 150 -6.41 -6.70 -17.94
CA ARG A 150 -6.68 -5.29 -17.65
C ARG A 150 -8.17 -4.96 -17.52
N ASP A 151 -9.07 -5.85 -17.94
CA ASP A 151 -10.52 -5.63 -17.93
C ASP A 151 -11.12 -6.18 -16.63
N LEU A 152 -11.75 -5.33 -15.84
CA LEU A 152 -12.42 -5.72 -14.60
C LEU A 152 -13.50 -6.80 -14.85
N ARG A 153 -14.19 -6.76 -16.00
CA ARG A 153 -15.22 -7.76 -16.35
C ARG A 153 -14.64 -9.15 -16.54
N PHE A 154 -13.39 -9.23 -17.00
CA PHE A 154 -12.69 -10.50 -17.10
C PHE A 154 -12.34 -11.04 -15.71
N LEU A 155 -11.93 -10.18 -14.78
CA LEU A 155 -11.67 -10.57 -13.39
C LEU A 155 -12.96 -11.02 -12.68
N GLU A 156 -14.06 -10.27 -12.85
CA GLU A 156 -15.39 -10.65 -12.35
C GLU A 156 -15.83 -12.02 -12.88
N LYS A 157 -15.56 -12.30 -14.17
CA LYS A 157 -15.82 -13.62 -14.76
C LYS A 157 -14.95 -14.72 -14.14
N LEU A 158 -13.66 -14.47 -13.89
CA LEU A 158 -12.80 -15.44 -13.20
C LEU A 158 -13.33 -15.74 -11.80
N ILE A 159 -13.80 -14.73 -11.08
CA ILE A 159 -14.40 -14.88 -9.75
C ILE A 159 -15.68 -15.73 -9.83
N SER A 160 -16.62 -15.39 -10.71
CA SER A 160 -17.88 -16.14 -10.81
C SER A 160 -17.72 -17.58 -11.29
N GLU A 161 -16.63 -17.87 -12.00
CA GLU A 161 -16.24 -19.24 -12.37
C GLU A 161 -15.45 -19.98 -11.27
N GLY A 162 -15.19 -19.35 -10.12
CA GLY A 162 -14.41 -19.92 -9.01
C GLY A 162 -12.93 -20.13 -9.36
N LYS A 163 -12.36 -19.27 -10.21
CA LYS A 163 -11.01 -19.40 -10.78
C LYS A 163 -10.06 -18.28 -10.41
N ILE A 164 -10.48 -17.34 -9.56
CA ILE A 164 -9.65 -16.19 -9.18
C ILE A 164 -8.34 -16.61 -8.51
N TYR A 165 -8.32 -17.75 -7.80
CA TYR A 165 -7.12 -18.31 -7.16
C TYR A 165 -6.01 -18.68 -8.14
N LEU A 166 -6.32 -18.84 -9.44
CA LEU A 166 -5.32 -19.10 -10.49
C LEU A 166 -4.54 -17.85 -10.89
N TRP A 167 -4.98 -16.67 -10.44
CA TRP A 167 -4.33 -15.40 -10.72
C TRP A 167 -3.46 -14.97 -9.53
N ASP A 168 -2.35 -15.68 -9.38
CA ASP A 168 -1.39 -15.53 -8.28
C ASP A 168 0.01 -15.10 -8.77
N ASP A 169 0.97 -15.06 -7.85
CA ASP A 169 2.36 -14.68 -8.14
C ASP A 169 3.06 -15.69 -9.05
N GLU A 170 2.74 -16.99 -8.94
CA GLU A 170 3.30 -18.06 -9.77
C GLU A 170 2.80 -17.96 -11.22
N TRP A 171 1.54 -17.58 -11.42
CA TRP A 171 1.00 -17.26 -12.74
C TRP A 171 1.79 -16.12 -13.38
N LEU A 172 2.03 -15.03 -12.64
CA LEU A 172 2.79 -13.88 -13.16
C LEU A 172 4.23 -14.29 -13.48
N HIS A 173 4.87 -15.07 -12.60
CA HIS A 173 6.21 -15.62 -12.83
C HIS A 173 6.26 -16.44 -14.13
N SER A 174 5.28 -17.32 -14.32
CA SER A 174 5.17 -18.14 -15.52
C SER A 174 4.99 -17.29 -16.79
N GLN A 175 4.19 -16.22 -16.74
CA GLN A 175 4.05 -15.31 -17.88
C GLN A 175 5.37 -14.60 -18.22
N MET A 176 6.14 -14.20 -17.21
CA MET A 176 7.46 -13.60 -17.42
C MET A 176 8.43 -14.57 -18.11
N LEU A 177 8.50 -15.82 -17.66
CA LEU A 177 9.38 -16.82 -18.28
C LEU A 177 8.99 -17.11 -19.72
N ASN A 178 7.68 -17.28 -20.00
CA ASN A 178 7.19 -17.47 -21.37
C ASN A 178 7.53 -16.29 -22.28
N ALA A 179 7.42 -15.05 -21.78
CA ALA A 179 7.73 -13.86 -22.54
C ALA A 179 9.19 -13.76 -22.99
N LEU A 180 10.14 -14.37 -22.25
CA LEU A 180 11.55 -14.40 -22.63
C LEU A 180 11.79 -15.20 -23.91
N GLU A 181 11.01 -16.25 -24.16
CA GLU A 181 11.13 -17.14 -25.31
C GLU A 181 10.43 -16.59 -26.57
N LEU A 182 9.45 -15.71 -26.40
CA LEU A 182 8.68 -15.14 -27.51
C LEU A 182 9.51 -14.15 -28.33
N ARG A 183 9.64 -14.40 -29.64
CA ARG A 183 10.49 -13.58 -30.53
C ARG A 183 9.99 -12.16 -30.76
N TYR A 184 8.67 -11.96 -30.69
CA TYR A 184 8.04 -10.65 -30.94
C TYR A 184 7.99 -9.75 -29.71
N VAL A 185 8.29 -10.29 -28.52
CA VAL A 185 8.38 -9.51 -27.27
C VAL A 185 9.60 -8.60 -27.32
N SER A 186 9.40 -7.34 -26.91
CA SER A 186 10.39 -6.29 -27.00
C SER A 186 11.65 -6.60 -26.18
N PRO A 187 12.85 -6.18 -26.65
CA PRO A 187 14.07 -6.32 -25.87
C PRO A 187 13.99 -5.64 -24.50
N TYR A 188 13.24 -4.54 -24.39
CA TYR A 188 13.05 -3.80 -23.16
C TYR A 188 12.27 -4.59 -22.10
N LEU A 189 11.16 -5.24 -22.47
CA LEU A 189 10.43 -6.11 -21.55
C LEU A 189 11.31 -7.28 -21.08
N LYS A 190 12.05 -7.92 -22.00
CA LYS A 190 13.00 -8.99 -21.64
C LYS A 190 14.10 -8.49 -20.70
N GLU A 191 14.59 -7.27 -20.89
CA GLU A 191 15.58 -6.65 -20.00
C GLU A 191 14.99 -6.46 -18.59
N LEU A 192 13.79 -5.89 -18.46
CA LEU A 192 13.12 -5.73 -17.16
C LEU A 192 12.88 -7.06 -16.43
N ILE A 193 12.44 -8.10 -17.15
CA ILE A 193 12.24 -9.44 -16.58
C ILE A 193 13.57 -10.00 -16.07
N ASN A 194 14.62 -9.95 -16.89
CA ASN A 194 15.95 -10.42 -16.48
C ASN A 194 16.50 -9.64 -15.28
N MET A 195 16.26 -8.32 -15.23
CA MET A 195 16.62 -7.51 -14.07
C MET A 195 15.90 -7.95 -12.81
N LEU A 196 14.60 -8.24 -12.88
CA LEU A 196 13.84 -8.76 -11.75
C LEU A 196 14.43 -10.10 -11.27
N LEU A 197 14.62 -11.05 -12.19
CA LEU A 197 15.15 -12.39 -11.88
C LEU A 197 16.58 -12.37 -11.31
N ARG A 198 17.41 -11.41 -11.74
CA ARG A 198 18.79 -11.23 -11.24
C ARG A 198 18.87 -10.32 -10.02
N ARG A 199 17.73 -9.80 -9.53
CA ARG A 199 17.68 -8.84 -8.43
C ARG A 199 18.50 -7.57 -8.71
N GLU A 200 18.36 -7.05 -9.92
CA GLU A 200 18.95 -5.81 -10.44
C GLU A 200 17.90 -4.69 -10.56
N GLY A 201 17.26 -4.31 -9.45
CA GLY A 201 16.23 -3.27 -9.45
C GLY A 201 16.67 -1.88 -9.91
N LEU A 202 15.68 -1.06 -10.28
CA LEU A 202 15.86 0.36 -10.61
C LEU A 202 16.59 1.13 -9.50
N LYS A 203 17.30 2.20 -9.87
CA LYS A 203 18.12 2.97 -8.93
C LYS A 203 17.48 4.32 -8.64
N VAL A 204 17.45 4.70 -7.36
CA VAL A 204 17.07 6.06 -6.97
C VAL A 204 18.16 7.02 -7.44
N LEU A 205 17.76 7.97 -8.29
CA LEU A 205 18.59 9.09 -8.71
C LEU A 205 18.44 10.27 -7.75
N ILE A 206 17.20 10.60 -7.37
CA ILE A 206 16.89 11.68 -6.42
C ILE A 206 15.79 11.21 -5.47
N ASP A 207 15.96 11.48 -4.17
CA ASP A 207 14.94 11.31 -3.15
C ASP A 207 14.64 12.68 -2.50
N ARG A 208 13.36 13.07 -2.54
CA ARG A 208 12.78 14.27 -1.92
C ARG A 208 11.64 13.91 -0.99
N THR A 209 11.67 12.69 -0.45
CA THR A 209 10.67 12.22 0.50
C THR A 209 10.78 13.00 1.81
N THR A 210 9.63 13.45 2.33
CA THR A 210 9.54 14.25 3.55
C THR A 210 8.45 13.72 4.47
N MET A 211 8.51 14.12 5.74
CA MET A 211 7.43 13.92 6.70
C MET A 211 6.78 15.28 6.96
N GLU A 212 5.46 15.36 6.78
CA GLU A 212 4.71 16.61 6.81
C GLU A 212 3.39 16.44 7.58
N PHE A 213 2.83 17.53 8.09
CA PHE A 213 1.49 17.53 8.68
C PHE A 213 0.37 17.56 7.64
N ASN A 214 0.68 17.94 6.40
CA ASN A 214 -0.29 18.03 5.32
C ASN A 214 -0.03 16.95 4.28
N PRO A 215 -1.07 16.46 3.60
CA PRO A 215 -0.91 15.49 2.52
C PRO A 215 -0.22 16.11 1.31
N LEU A 216 0.37 15.26 0.47
CA LEU A 216 1.00 15.68 -0.78
C LEU A 216 0.01 16.47 -1.66
N ARG A 217 0.35 17.72 -1.96
CA ARG A 217 -0.47 18.61 -2.80
C ARG A 217 -0.30 18.29 -4.29
N LYS A 218 -1.32 18.62 -5.10
CA LYS A 218 -1.26 18.44 -6.57
C LYS A 218 -0.19 19.33 -7.22
N ASP A 219 0.05 20.52 -6.68
CA ASP A 219 0.97 21.54 -7.17
C ASP A 219 2.30 21.59 -6.39
N ASP A 220 2.69 20.46 -5.81
CA ASP A 220 3.90 20.32 -4.99
C ASP A 220 5.17 20.80 -5.74
N ALA A 221 5.93 21.68 -5.10
CA ALA A 221 7.10 22.32 -5.71
C ALA A 221 8.26 21.33 -5.96
N LEU A 222 8.45 20.34 -5.07
CA LEU A 222 9.48 19.32 -5.22
C LEU A 222 9.11 18.35 -6.35
N VAL A 223 7.83 18.03 -6.53
CA VAL A 223 7.36 17.27 -7.69
C VAL A 223 7.67 18.02 -8.99
N ARG A 224 7.36 19.33 -9.07
CA ARG A 224 7.68 20.17 -10.23
C ARG A 224 9.19 20.25 -10.51
N GLU A 225 10.02 20.34 -9.46
CA GLU A 225 11.48 20.25 -9.59
C GLU A 225 11.89 18.94 -10.26
N LEU A 226 11.38 17.80 -9.78
CA LEU A 226 11.70 16.48 -10.32
C LEU A 226 11.20 16.29 -11.75
N GLU A 227 10.02 16.82 -12.10
CA GLU A 227 9.52 16.86 -13.48
C GLU A 227 10.48 17.65 -14.40
N GLY A 228 11.00 18.78 -13.93
CA GLY A 228 12.06 19.53 -14.62
C GLY A 228 13.34 18.71 -14.82
N VAL A 229 13.74 17.90 -13.84
CA VAL A 229 14.87 16.98 -13.97
C VAL A 229 14.59 15.90 -15.02
N VAL A 230 13.38 15.34 -15.07
CA VAL A 230 12.98 14.36 -16.10
C VAL A 230 13.19 14.94 -17.51
N VAL A 231 12.73 16.17 -17.75
CA VAL A 231 12.91 16.85 -19.05
C VAL A 231 14.39 17.02 -19.39
N LYS A 232 15.23 17.46 -18.43
CA LYS A 232 16.67 17.59 -18.64
C LYS A 232 17.35 16.26 -18.97
N LEU A 233 16.96 15.17 -18.32
CA LEU A 233 17.47 13.82 -18.61
C LEU A 233 17.08 13.36 -20.02
N GLN A 234 15.85 13.65 -20.46
CA GLN A 234 15.41 13.36 -21.83
C GLN A 234 16.22 14.15 -22.86
N ASN A 235 16.52 15.43 -22.59
CA ASN A 235 17.37 16.25 -23.46
C ASN A 235 18.82 15.74 -23.56
N LEU A 236 19.29 14.95 -22.58
CA LEU A 236 20.55 14.23 -22.67
C LEU A 236 20.46 12.93 -23.47
N GLY A 237 19.30 12.59 -24.03
CA GLY A 237 19.06 11.34 -24.77
C GLY A 237 18.85 10.13 -23.88
N ILE A 238 18.38 10.29 -22.65
CA ILE A 238 17.93 9.18 -21.81
C ILE A 238 16.44 8.91 -22.14
N PRO A 239 16.06 7.68 -22.52
CA PRO A 239 14.67 7.37 -22.88
C PRO A 239 13.69 7.62 -21.73
N ARG A 240 12.52 8.17 -22.02
CA ARG A 240 11.49 8.50 -21.01
C ARG A 240 11.04 7.28 -20.20
N GLU A 241 10.95 6.13 -20.85
CA GLU A 241 10.56 4.84 -20.26
C GLU A 241 11.56 4.33 -19.22
N SER A 242 12.83 4.77 -19.31
CA SER A 242 13.88 4.40 -18.37
C SER A 242 13.90 5.26 -17.09
N ILE A 243 12.99 6.23 -16.99
CA ILE A 243 12.89 7.20 -15.89
C ILE A 243 11.50 7.08 -15.26
N VAL A 244 11.42 6.93 -13.94
CA VAL A 244 10.14 6.85 -13.23
C VAL A 244 10.11 7.86 -12.09
N LEU A 245 9.17 8.80 -12.16
CA LEU A 245 8.84 9.68 -11.04
C LEU A 245 7.77 8.98 -10.19
N PHE A 246 8.19 8.45 -9.05
CA PHE A 246 7.31 7.88 -8.05
C PHE A 246 6.87 8.96 -7.07
N ARG A 247 5.56 9.09 -6.91
CA ARG A 247 4.95 9.98 -5.92
C ARG A 247 3.83 9.25 -5.20
N ASP A 248 3.81 9.39 -3.88
CA ASP A 248 2.76 8.78 -3.04
C ASP A 248 2.59 9.57 -1.74
N ASN A 249 1.44 9.41 -1.11
CA ASN A 249 1.07 10.05 0.16
C ASN A 249 0.57 8.99 1.12
N VAL A 250 1.33 8.76 2.19
CA VAL A 250 1.00 7.72 3.17
C VAL A 250 0.54 8.40 4.45
N PRO A 251 -0.74 8.24 4.84
CA PRO A 251 -1.21 8.72 6.13
C PRO A 251 -0.57 7.87 7.24
N ILE A 252 0.14 8.54 8.15
CA ILE A 252 0.68 7.96 9.39
C ILE A 252 -0.42 7.96 10.46
N VAL A 253 -1.14 9.08 10.55
CA VAL A 253 -2.33 9.25 11.40
C VAL A 253 -3.41 9.79 10.50
N ASN A 254 -4.49 9.03 10.32
CA ASN A 254 -5.64 9.48 9.56
C ASN A 254 -6.64 10.12 10.53
N GLU A 255 -6.91 11.41 10.38
CA GLU A 255 -7.79 12.15 11.32
C GLU A 255 -9.21 11.56 11.39
N GLU A 256 -9.71 10.98 10.31
CA GLU A 256 -11.04 10.34 10.25
C GLU A 256 -11.07 8.96 10.94
N GLU A 257 -9.92 8.27 11.00
CA GLU A 257 -9.78 6.90 11.51
C GLU A 257 -8.99 6.83 12.83
N ALA A 258 -8.57 7.98 13.36
CA ALA A 258 -7.66 8.02 14.49
C ALA A 258 -8.27 7.39 15.74
N VAL A 259 -7.40 6.81 16.57
CA VAL A 259 -7.83 6.19 17.82
C VAL A 259 -8.37 7.25 18.76
N ASN A 260 -9.59 7.00 19.25
CA ASN A 260 -10.21 7.78 20.30
C ASN A 260 -9.77 7.30 21.68
N VAL A 261 -9.46 8.25 22.55
CA VAL A 261 -9.06 8.00 23.94
C VAL A 261 -10.08 8.63 24.87
N VAL A 262 -10.40 7.94 25.96
CA VAL A 262 -11.18 8.53 27.06
C VAL A 262 -10.20 9.23 27.99
N ASP A 263 -10.28 10.56 28.07
CA ASP A 263 -9.44 11.38 28.95
C ASP A 263 -9.79 11.18 30.44
N GLU A 264 -9.05 11.87 31.33
CA GLU A 264 -9.26 11.77 32.78
C GLU A 264 -10.62 12.34 33.24
N GLU A 265 -11.23 13.23 32.45
CA GLU A 265 -12.54 13.84 32.71
C GLU A 265 -13.69 12.98 32.14
N GLY A 266 -13.36 11.95 31.36
CA GLY A 266 -14.31 11.06 30.72
C GLY A 266 -14.75 11.53 29.33
N ASN A 267 -14.14 12.53 28.72
CA ASN A 267 -14.45 12.93 27.35
C ASN A 267 -13.79 11.99 26.34
N ILE A 268 -14.43 11.80 25.18
CA ILE A 268 -13.84 11.08 24.05
C ILE A 268 -13.06 12.09 23.21
N VAL A 269 -11.75 11.91 23.12
CA VAL A 269 -10.85 12.83 22.40
C VAL A 269 -9.96 12.02 21.46
N PRO A 270 -9.78 12.42 20.19
CA PRO A 270 -8.82 11.79 19.30
C PRO A 270 -7.40 11.88 19.88
N ILE A 271 -6.62 10.80 19.76
CA ILE A 271 -5.28 10.70 20.37
C ILE A 271 -4.33 11.82 19.92
N PHE A 272 -4.58 12.41 18.76
CA PHE A 272 -3.76 13.48 18.20
C PHE A 272 -4.10 14.88 18.72
N GLU A 273 -5.23 15.06 19.42
CA GLU A 273 -5.61 16.36 20.01
C GLU A 273 -5.09 16.50 21.45
N ILE A 274 -4.85 15.37 22.12
CA ILE A 274 -4.39 15.28 23.51
C ILE A 274 -3.01 15.95 23.67
N GLU A 275 -2.91 16.92 24.59
CA GLU A 275 -1.67 17.70 24.79
C GLU A 275 -0.48 16.85 25.23
N SER A 276 -0.68 15.86 26.09
CA SER A 276 0.40 15.00 26.58
C SER A 276 0.76 13.86 25.62
N SER A 277 0.00 13.68 24.54
CA SER A 277 0.20 12.59 23.58
C SER A 277 1.31 12.94 22.60
N VAL A 278 2.28 12.03 22.43
CA VAL A 278 3.34 12.21 21.42
C VAL A 278 2.76 12.27 20.01
N ILE A 279 1.61 11.65 19.79
CA ILE A 279 0.93 11.58 18.48
C ILE A 279 0.46 12.95 18.00
N LYS A 280 0.27 13.91 18.91
CA LYS A 280 0.00 15.30 18.54
C LYS A 280 1.14 15.93 17.75
N TYR A 281 2.39 15.56 18.08
CA TYR A 281 3.58 16.25 17.59
C TYR A 281 4.31 15.52 16.45
N ILE A 282 3.90 14.29 16.12
CA ILE A 282 4.48 13.56 14.98
C ILE A 282 3.85 14.02 13.65
N PRO A 283 4.57 13.88 12.53
CA PRO A 283 4.02 14.13 11.21
C PRO A 283 2.80 13.25 10.90
N ARG A 284 1.81 13.81 10.18
CA ARG A 284 0.59 13.11 9.76
C ARG A 284 0.78 12.32 8.48
N HIS A 285 1.69 12.77 7.62
CA HIS A 285 1.89 12.21 6.28
C HIS A 285 3.37 11.94 6.00
N TYR A 286 3.61 10.82 5.33
CA TYR A 286 4.88 10.50 4.70
C TYR A 286 4.74 10.69 3.18
N ASN A 287 5.26 11.81 2.70
CA ASN A 287 5.09 12.27 1.32
C ASN A 287 6.28 11.82 0.47
N LEU A 288 6.07 10.79 -0.34
CA LEU A 288 7.10 10.17 -1.19
C LEU A 288 7.25 10.91 -2.50
N ARG A 289 8.50 11.23 -2.84
CA ARG A 289 8.87 11.91 -4.08
C ARG A 289 10.23 11.40 -4.52
N ARG A 290 10.26 10.39 -5.37
CA ARG A 290 11.50 9.71 -5.78
C ARG A 290 11.60 9.61 -7.28
N LEU A 291 12.77 9.94 -7.81
CA LEU A 291 13.10 9.75 -9.20
C LEU A 291 13.95 8.49 -9.34
N TYR A 292 13.37 7.45 -9.92
CA TYR A 292 14.05 6.21 -10.26
C TYR A 292 14.55 6.23 -11.70
N ILE A 293 15.66 5.55 -11.94
CA ILE A 293 16.25 5.40 -13.26
C ILE A 293 16.74 3.98 -13.49
N HIS A 294 16.65 3.53 -14.74
CA HIS A 294 17.24 2.28 -15.18
C HIS A 294 18.77 2.29 -14.96
N PRO A 295 19.37 1.22 -14.40
CA PRO A 295 20.78 1.19 -14.03
C PRO A 295 21.75 1.60 -15.14
N ARG A 296 21.47 1.17 -16.39
CA ARG A 296 22.23 1.52 -17.61
C ARG A 296 22.47 3.02 -17.80
N TYR A 297 21.55 3.88 -17.34
CA TYR A 297 21.66 5.34 -17.53
C TYR A 297 22.09 6.08 -16.26
N LEU A 298 22.34 5.37 -15.16
CA LEU A 298 22.60 5.98 -13.85
C LEU A 298 23.81 6.92 -13.87
N GLU A 299 24.95 6.49 -14.42
CA GLU A 299 26.18 7.30 -14.41
C GLU A 299 26.04 8.55 -15.28
N LYS A 300 25.39 8.41 -16.44
CA LYS A 300 25.06 9.55 -17.32
C LYS A 300 24.12 10.55 -16.61
N ALA A 301 23.14 10.05 -15.87
CA ALA A 301 22.19 10.88 -15.13
C ALA A 301 22.82 11.57 -13.91
N LYS A 302 23.70 10.89 -13.17
CA LYS A 302 24.44 11.49 -12.03
C LYS A 302 25.29 12.69 -12.45
N ALA A 303 25.86 12.66 -13.66
CA ALA A 303 26.65 13.78 -14.18
C ALA A 303 25.82 15.06 -14.38
N LEU A 304 24.51 14.95 -14.60
CA LEU A 304 23.58 16.07 -14.67
C LEU A 304 23.22 16.59 -13.27
N VAL A 305 22.91 15.68 -12.33
CA VAL A 305 22.39 16.06 -10.99
C VAL A 305 23.48 16.67 -10.09
N LYS A 306 24.75 16.35 -10.34
CA LYS A 306 25.89 16.93 -9.62
C LYS A 306 26.29 18.35 -10.11
N ARG A 307 25.72 18.81 -11.21
CA ARG A 307 25.94 20.16 -11.78
C ARG A 307 24.80 21.09 -11.40
#